data_AF-A0A947NJ99-F1
#
_entry.id   AF-A0A947NJ99-F1
#
_cell.length_a   1.000
_cell.length_b   1.000
_cell.length_c   1.000
_cell.angle_alpha   90.00
_cell.angle_beta   90.00
_cell.angle_gamma   90.00
#
_symmetry.space_group_name_H-M   'P 1'
#
loop_
_entity.id
_entity.type
_entity.pdbx_description
1 polymer ?
#
loop_
_entity_poly.entity_id
_entity_poly.type
_entity_poly.pdbx_seq_one_letter_code
_entity_poly.pdbx_strand_id
1 'polypeptide(L)'
;MTPRRLETSLTRNQPVRFYKIVAVTFLLITISLLGAIIFMSSKRAVITISSKETPTEVNFIIGVGETDESMKLEGLVATTTISISEVFSPTGTEQEPAQATGIITIHNISSTDQPLVATTRFLTPDDVLFRLENAVTVPALGSVQANVYADEDGANGNIGPTERLNIPGLGESRQREVYGSSDDYMTGGLRTIGILSEEDINRAKAVLREKIIEVGKGRFTDLGDNYSAVYSVVSETSSSDEEVGTEVSGFTVTLSAEVVGIFYQAEEVSALAGKEIMKQVVDDTEIIQMGSGEPVITFGSYNSANSSATLSVFQDGLASLNPESRQIEKMMFFGKSRDEIRRYVLSLDHVHSVDIKFTPAWMQTAPHVSDHVSVVVKNIR
;
A
#
# COMPACT_ATOMS: atom_id res chain seq x y z
N MET A 1 126.00 53.80 6.82
CA MET A 1 125.08 53.30 7.86
C MET A 1 124.04 52.42 7.18
N THR A 2 124.00 51.17 7.60
CA THR A 2 123.25 50.02 7.06
C THR A 2 121.75 50.05 7.46
N PRO A 3 120.88 49.29 6.75
CA PRO A 3 119.43 49.48 6.72
C PRO A 3 118.70 48.64 7.77
N ARG A 4 117.43 48.97 8.06
CA ARG A 4 116.53 48.05 8.79
C ARG A 4 115.11 48.08 8.20
N ARG A 5 114.86 47.15 7.28
CA ARG A 5 113.54 46.75 6.80
C ARG A 5 112.92 45.85 7.88
N LEU A 6 111.77 46.23 8.43
CA LEU A 6 110.96 45.35 9.27
C LEU A 6 110.09 44.50 8.35
N GLU A 7 110.49 43.25 8.13
CA GLU A 7 109.61 42.23 7.58
C GLU A 7 108.77 41.66 8.72
N THR A 8 107.46 41.86 8.66
CA THR A 8 106.50 41.26 9.58
C THR A 8 106.16 39.87 9.07
N SER A 9 106.77 38.84 9.66
CA SER A 9 106.44 37.44 9.39
C SER A 9 105.05 37.11 9.94
N LEU A 10 104.07 36.88 9.06
CA LEU A 10 102.77 36.28 9.39
C LEU A 10 102.94 34.77 9.58
N THR A 11 103.22 34.33 10.81
CA THR A 11 102.96 32.94 11.21
C THR A 11 101.52 32.82 11.70
N ARG A 12 100.58 32.78 10.74
CA ARG A 12 99.17 32.43 11.02
C ARG A 12 99.06 30.92 11.22
N ASN A 13 99.58 30.44 12.34
CA ASN A 13 99.31 29.09 12.83
C ASN A 13 97.94 29.10 13.52
N GLN A 14 96.87 29.33 12.76
CA GLN A 14 95.52 29.12 13.28
C GLN A 14 95.39 27.62 13.57
N PRO A 15 95.03 27.24 14.80
CA PRO A 15 95.00 25.83 15.14
C PRO A 15 93.93 25.19 14.28
N VAL A 16 94.31 24.23 13.44
CA VAL A 16 93.43 23.37 12.63
C VAL A 16 92.24 22.85 13.45
N ARG A 17 92.42 22.76 14.78
CA ARG A 17 91.39 22.45 15.78
C ARG A 17 90.20 23.42 15.78
N PHE A 18 90.38 24.73 15.59
CA PHE A 18 89.27 25.71 15.62
C PHE A 18 88.33 25.56 14.42
N TYR A 19 88.87 25.51 13.20
CA TYR A 19 88.07 25.26 11.99
C TYR A 19 87.41 23.87 12.01
N LYS A 20 88.09 22.86 12.58
CA LYS A 20 87.51 21.52 12.80
C LYS A 20 86.32 21.56 13.77
N ILE A 21 86.39 22.34 14.84
CA ILE A 21 85.28 22.51 15.80
C ILE A 21 84.10 23.21 15.13
N VAL A 22 84.33 24.31 14.41
CA VAL A 22 83.27 25.05 13.70
C VAL A 22 82.62 24.19 12.60
N ALA A 23 83.41 23.41 11.85
CA ALA A 23 82.88 22.51 10.84
C ALA A 23 82.03 21.38 11.46
N VAL A 24 82.44 20.82 12.61
CA VAL A 24 81.68 19.78 13.31
C VAL A 24 80.40 20.32 13.92
N THR A 25 80.42 21.52 14.52
CA THR A 25 79.19 22.13 15.06
C THR A 25 78.22 22.50 13.94
N PHE A 26 78.70 23.04 12.83
CA PHE A 26 77.87 23.29 11.65
C PHE A 26 77.29 21.99 11.05
N LEU A 27 78.08 20.92 10.98
CA LEU A 27 77.62 19.60 10.55
C LEU A 27 76.53 19.04 11.49
N LEU A 28 76.69 19.17 12.80
CA LEU A 28 75.68 18.73 13.77
C LEU A 28 74.40 19.56 13.67
N ILE A 29 74.50 20.87 13.51
CA ILE A 29 73.33 21.75 13.34
C ILE A 29 72.60 21.42 12.04
N THR A 30 73.33 21.20 10.94
CA THR A 30 72.71 20.84 9.65
C THR A 30 72.04 19.48 9.68
N ILE A 31 72.64 18.47 10.32
CA ILE A 31 72.01 17.16 10.53
C ILE A 31 70.78 17.29 11.44
N SER A 32 70.85 18.10 12.49
CA SER A 32 69.71 18.37 13.39
C SER A 32 68.56 19.05 12.65
N LEU A 33 68.86 20.06 11.82
CA LEU A 33 67.89 20.77 11.00
C LEU A 33 67.27 19.83 9.95
N LEU A 34 68.09 19.03 9.26
CA LEU A 34 67.61 18.04 8.29
C LEU A 34 66.72 16.98 8.96
N GLY A 35 67.14 16.51 10.14
CA GLY A 35 66.34 15.61 10.96
C GLY A 35 65.00 16.21 11.36
N ALA A 36 64.98 17.48 11.77
CA ALA A 36 63.75 18.20 12.11
C ALA A 36 62.82 18.41 10.89
N ILE A 37 63.37 18.69 9.71
CA ILE A 37 62.61 18.84 8.46
C ILE A 37 62.00 17.49 8.05
N ILE A 38 62.80 16.42 8.02
CA ILE A 38 62.31 15.06 7.70
C ILE A 38 61.25 14.63 8.72
N PHE A 39 61.48 14.94 10.00
CA PHE A 39 60.54 14.67 11.08
C PHE A 39 59.22 15.41 10.90
N MET A 40 59.23 16.70 10.55
CA MET A 40 58.01 17.48 10.28
C MET A 40 57.33 17.03 8.98
N SER A 41 58.10 16.68 7.95
CA SER A 41 57.60 16.23 6.64
C SER A 41 56.96 14.84 6.69
N SER A 42 57.38 13.99 7.63
CA SER A 42 56.85 12.62 7.77
C SER A 42 55.50 12.54 8.48
N LYS A 43 55.06 13.63 9.13
CA LYS A 43 53.82 13.65 9.90
C LYS A 43 52.62 13.64 8.97
N ARG A 44 51.74 12.64 9.06
CA ARG A 44 50.47 12.57 8.32
C ARG A 44 49.32 12.07 9.20
N ALA A 45 48.13 12.60 8.95
CA ALA A 45 46.89 12.22 9.60
C ALA A 45 45.85 11.82 8.54
N VAL A 46 45.22 10.66 8.73
CA VAL A 46 44.08 10.20 7.92
C VAL A 46 42.87 10.07 8.84
N ILE A 47 41.81 10.81 8.53
CA ILE A 47 40.55 10.83 9.26
C ILE A 47 39.51 10.20 8.34
N THR A 48 39.03 9.02 8.68
CA THR A 48 37.97 8.32 7.95
C THR A 48 36.67 8.44 8.72
N ILE A 49 35.71 9.17 8.18
CA ILE A 49 34.39 9.38 8.76
C ILE A 49 33.45 8.36 8.12
N SER A 50 32.76 7.56 8.92
CA SER A 50 31.71 6.66 8.44
C SER A 50 30.36 7.33 8.62
N SER A 51 29.75 7.75 7.52
CA SER A 51 28.41 8.35 7.49
C SER A 51 27.37 7.24 7.36
N LYS A 52 26.30 7.32 8.16
CA LYS A 52 25.16 6.42 8.06
C LYS A 52 23.97 7.20 7.47
N GLU A 53 23.32 6.61 6.49
CA GLU A 53 22.12 7.17 5.87
C GLU A 53 20.93 7.11 6.84
N THR A 54 20.21 8.22 6.99
CA THR A 54 18.97 8.28 7.75
C THR A 54 17.79 8.56 6.83
N PRO A 55 16.67 7.83 6.97
CA PRO A 55 15.45 8.14 6.24
C PRO A 55 14.93 9.54 6.58
N THR A 56 14.55 10.27 5.55
CA THR A 56 13.95 11.60 5.63
C THR A 56 12.76 11.63 4.70
N GLU A 57 11.68 12.29 5.12
CA GLU A 57 10.44 12.37 4.36
C GLU A 57 9.90 13.80 4.33
N VAL A 58 9.25 14.15 3.23
CA VAL A 58 8.46 15.37 3.08
C VAL A 58 7.04 15.02 2.71
N ASN A 59 6.09 15.70 3.36
CA ASN A 59 4.70 15.71 2.96
C ASN A 59 4.27 17.17 2.82
N PHE A 60 3.77 17.53 1.64
CA PHE A 60 3.30 18.87 1.36
C PHE A 60 2.07 18.82 0.45
N ILE A 61 1.35 19.95 0.43
CA ILE A 61 0.11 20.11 -0.31
C ILE A 61 0.38 21.04 -1.49
N ILE A 62 -0.06 20.61 -2.67
CA ILE A 62 0.00 21.40 -3.90
C ILE A 62 -1.41 21.73 -4.33
N GLY A 63 -1.70 23.00 -4.59
CA GLY A 63 -2.95 23.42 -5.20
C GLY A 63 -2.90 23.35 -6.73
N VAL A 64 -3.97 22.86 -7.34
CA VAL A 64 -4.18 22.79 -8.80
C VAL A 64 -5.45 23.56 -9.16
N GLY A 65 -5.40 24.38 -10.20
CA GLY A 65 -6.50 25.26 -10.62
C GLY A 65 -6.50 26.60 -9.88
N GLU A 66 -7.67 27.23 -9.75
CA GLU A 66 -7.83 28.54 -9.10
C GLU A 66 -7.83 28.41 -7.56
N THR A 67 -6.62 28.32 -7.01
CA THR A 67 -6.34 28.05 -5.60
C THR A 67 -5.57 29.18 -4.92
N ASP A 68 -5.79 29.36 -3.61
CA ASP A 68 -5.04 30.28 -2.75
C ASP A 68 -3.82 29.63 -2.07
N GLU A 69 -3.58 28.34 -2.36
CA GLU A 69 -2.44 27.61 -1.80
C GLU A 69 -1.10 28.27 -2.14
N SER A 70 -0.16 28.20 -1.18
CA SER A 70 1.17 28.80 -1.32
C SER A 70 2.00 28.13 -2.41
N MET A 71 1.77 26.83 -2.64
CA MET A 71 2.37 26.05 -3.72
C MET A 71 1.30 25.75 -4.75
N LYS A 72 1.50 26.26 -5.97
CA LYS A 72 0.59 26.09 -7.09
C LYS A 72 1.26 25.30 -8.20
N LEU A 73 0.45 24.52 -8.91
CA LEU A 73 0.87 23.72 -10.04
C LEU A 73 -0.07 23.98 -11.21
N GLU A 74 0.49 24.10 -12.41
CA GLU A 74 -0.31 24.19 -13.62
C GLU A 74 -0.87 22.80 -13.93
N GLY A 75 -2.20 22.72 -14.00
CA GLY A 75 -2.91 21.48 -14.20
C GLY A 75 -4.39 21.72 -14.46
N LEU A 76 -5.11 20.65 -14.74
CA LEU A 76 -6.54 20.69 -15.04
C LEU A 76 -7.30 19.94 -13.95
N VAL A 77 -8.38 20.54 -13.48
CA VAL A 77 -9.36 19.86 -12.63
C VAL A 77 -10.63 19.67 -13.45
N ALA A 78 -11.04 18.43 -13.64
CA ALA A 78 -12.24 18.10 -14.40
C ALA A 78 -13.17 17.22 -13.57
N THR A 79 -14.47 17.41 -13.72
CA THR A 79 -15.48 16.59 -13.03
C THR A 79 -16.43 15.94 -14.02
N THR A 80 -16.97 14.80 -13.63
CA THR A 80 -18.03 14.13 -14.37
C THR A 80 -19.00 13.47 -13.38
N THR A 81 -20.29 13.56 -13.66
CA THR A 81 -21.30 12.82 -12.90
C THR A 81 -21.59 11.52 -13.62
N ILE A 82 -21.53 10.40 -12.90
CA ILE A 82 -21.78 9.06 -13.42
C ILE A 82 -22.83 8.41 -12.56
N SER A 83 -23.80 7.75 -13.21
CA SER A 83 -24.78 6.91 -12.56
C SER A 83 -24.68 5.49 -13.11
N ILE A 84 -24.51 4.52 -12.21
CA ILE A 84 -24.50 3.10 -12.53
C ILE A 84 -25.52 2.37 -11.64
N SER A 85 -26.08 1.29 -12.18
CA SER A 85 -27.09 0.48 -11.53
C SER A 85 -26.78 -0.98 -11.79
N GLU A 86 -26.72 -1.80 -10.74
CA GLU A 86 -26.47 -3.24 -10.84
C GLU A 86 -27.32 -4.03 -9.86
N VAL A 87 -27.56 -5.29 -10.22
CA VAL A 87 -28.33 -6.25 -9.43
C VAL A 87 -27.37 -7.06 -8.55
N PHE A 88 -27.72 -7.16 -7.28
CA PHE A 88 -27.02 -7.92 -6.25
C PHE A 88 -27.96 -8.95 -5.62
N SER A 89 -27.40 -9.95 -4.96
CA SER A 89 -28.17 -10.92 -4.18
C SER A 89 -27.91 -10.73 -2.69
N PRO A 90 -28.94 -10.82 -1.84
CA PRO A 90 -28.76 -10.72 -0.40
C PRO A 90 -27.94 -11.91 0.11
N THR A 91 -27.21 -11.70 1.19
CA THR A 91 -26.44 -12.77 1.84
C THR A 91 -27.12 -13.34 3.07
N GLY A 92 -28.04 -12.59 3.68
CA GLY A 92 -28.93 -13.11 4.69
C GLY A 92 -29.89 -14.11 4.06
N THR A 93 -30.01 -15.29 4.66
CA THR A 93 -30.99 -16.29 4.24
C THR A 93 -31.87 -16.67 5.42
N GLU A 94 -33.19 -16.70 5.20
CA GLU A 94 -34.16 -17.27 6.13
C GLU A 94 -34.90 -18.44 5.46
N GLN A 95 -35.36 -19.39 6.28
CA GLN A 95 -36.16 -20.50 5.80
C GLN A 95 -37.61 -20.22 6.17
N GLU A 96 -38.45 -20.13 5.15
CA GLU A 96 -39.90 -19.98 5.31
C GLU A 96 -40.58 -21.33 5.02
N PRO A 97 -41.63 -21.70 5.79
CA PRO A 97 -42.51 -22.81 5.42
C PRO A 97 -43.04 -22.65 3.99
N ALA A 98 -42.97 -23.72 3.21
CA ALA A 98 -43.52 -23.77 1.86
C ALA A 98 -44.17 -25.13 1.60
N GLN A 99 -44.89 -25.27 0.50
CA GLN A 99 -45.51 -26.55 0.13
C GLN A 99 -44.47 -27.51 -0.44
N ALA A 100 -44.32 -28.66 0.19
CA ALA A 100 -43.57 -29.75 -0.42
C ALA A 100 -44.32 -30.26 -1.65
N THR A 101 -43.57 -30.58 -2.70
CA THR A 101 -44.09 -31.13 -3.95
C THR A 101 -43.38 -32.43 -4.28
N GLY A 102 -44.04 -33.24 -5.10
CA GLY A 102 -43.42 -34.41 -5.69
C GLY A 102 -44.39 -35.19 -6.56
N ILE A 103 -43.94 -36.35 -7.01
CA ILE A 103 -44.65 -37.19 -7.97
C ILE A 103 -45.06 -38.47 -7.26
N ILE A 104 -46.34 -38.80 -7.35
CA ILE A 104 -46.85 -40.11 -6.92
C ILE A 104 -47.27 -40.95 -8.12
N THR A 105 -47.13 -42.25 -7.99
CA THR A 105 -47.75 -43.24 -8.87
C THR A 105 -49.05 -43.71 -8.25
N ILE A 106 -50.16 -43.48 -8.93
CA ILE A 106 -51.51 -43.89 -8.51
C ILE A 106 -51.83 -45.21 -9.21
N HIS A 107 -52.15 -46.24 -8.43
CA HIS A 107 -52.45 -47.58 -8.90
C HIS A 107 -53.94 -47.87 -8.81
N ASN A 108 -54.48 -48.57 -9.79
CA ASN A 108 -55.85 -49.07 -9.82
C ASN A 108 -55.86 -50.54 -10.25
N ILE A 109 -56.13 -51.43 -9.29
CA ILE A 109 -56.24 -52.88 -9.54
C ILE A 109 -57.69 -53.32 -9.81
N SER A 110 -58.64 -52.39 -9.87
CA SER A 110 -60.03 -52.69 -10.22
C SER A 110 -60.21 -52.80 -11.74
N SER A 111 -61.30 -53.43 -12.17
CA SER A 111 -61.68 -53.56 -13.58
C SER A 111 -62.39 -52.33 -14.15
N THR A 112 -62.37 -51.19 -13.44
CA THR A 112 -63.05 -49.95 -13.83
C THR A 112 -62.11 -48.77 -13.72
N ASP A 113 -62.17 -47.85 -14.68
CA ASP A 113 -61.42 -46.60 -14.60
C ASP A 113 -61.85 -45.78 -13.38
N GLN A 114 -60.89 -45.14 -12.71
CA GLN A 114 -61.15 -44.29 -11.56
C GLN A 114 -60.75 -42.85 -11.88
N PRO A 115 -61.72 -41.96 -12.19
CA PRO A 115 -61.45 -40.53 -12.29
C PRO A 115 -61.17 -39.96 -10.89
N LEU A 116 -60.12 -39.15 -10.79
CA LEU A 116 -59.75 -38.37 -9.60
C LEU A 116 -59.71 -36.90 -9.98
N VAL A 117 -60.40 -36.07 -9.20
CA VAL A 117 -60.43 -34.62 -9.42
C VAL A 117 -59.16 -33.97 -8.89
N ALA A 118 -58.83 -32.78 -9.40
CA ALA A 118 -57.81 -31.95 -8.77
C ALA A 118 -58.16 -31.75 -7.28
N THR A 119 -57.15 -31.61 -6.43
CA THR A 119 -57.24 -31.52 -4.96
C THR A 119 -57.67 -32.79 -4.23
N THR A 120 -57.74 -33.94 -4.91
CA THR A 120 -57.96 -35.25 -4.26
C THR A 120 -56.91 -35.50 -3.19
N ARG A 121 -57.35 -35.94 -2.01
CA ARG A 121 -56.51 -36.14 -0.82
C ARG A 121 -55.81 -37.49 -0.86
N PHE A 122 -54.51 -37.48 -0.62
CA PHE A 122 -53.65 -38.64 -0.41
C PHE A 122 -53.06 -38.56 1.00
N LEU A 123 -53.38 -39.54 1.83
CA LEU A 123 -52.95 -39.60 3.22
C LEU A 123 -51.84 -40.64 3.36
N THR A 124 -50.71 -40.22 3.91
CA THR A 124 -49.57 -41.08 4.20
C THR A 124 -49.77 -41.82 5.52
N PRO A 125 -48.97 -42.86 5.81
CA PRO A 125 -49.01 -43.55 7.11
C PRO A 125 -48.68 -42.64 8.31
N ASP A 126 -47.91 -41.58 8.07
CA ASP A 126 -47.52 -40.59 9.09
C ASP A 126 -48.52 -39.43 9.21
N ASP A 127 -49.75 -39.60 8.70
CA ASP A 127 -50.84 -38.61 8.68
C ASP A 127 -50.52 -37.29 7.94
N VAL A 128 -49.45 -37.27 7.12
CA VAL A 128 -49.17 -36.14 6.22
C VAL A 128 -50.10 -36.23 5.00
N LEU A 129 -50.81 -35.13 4.73
CA LEU A 129 -51.79 -35.05 3.65
C LEU A 129 -51.21 -34.34 2.43
N PHE A 130 -51.37 -34.97 1.28
CA PHE A 130 -51.04 -34.42 -0.04
C PHE A 130 -52.30 -34.25 -0.89
N ARG A 131 -52.26 -33.32 -1.83
CA ARG A 131 -53.33 -33.02 -2.76
C ARG A 131 -52.86 -33.15 -4.19
N LEU A 132 -53.74 -33.70 -5.03
CA LEU A 132 -53.51 -33.82 -6.46
C LEU A 132 -53.50 -32.45 -7.14
N GLU A 133 -52.47 -32.15 -7.95
CA GLU A 133 -52.38 -30.87 -8.65
C GLU A 133 -53.41 -30.76 -9.78
N ASN A 134 -53.51 -31.80 -10.61
CA ASN A 134 -54.37 -31.84 -11.79
C ASN A 134 -55.31 -33.04 -11.76
N ALA A 135 -56.51 -32.92 -12.32
CA ALA A 135 -57.42 -34.06 -12.42
C ALA A 135 -56.81 -35.15 -13.32
N VAL A 136 -56.89 -36.40 -12.90
CA VAL A 136 -56.32 -37.56 -13.61
C VAL A 136 -57.30 -38.71 -13.57
N THR A 137 -57.40 -39.46 -14.67
CA THR A 137 -58.15 -40.71 -14.73
C THR A 137 -57.18 -41.89 -14.68
N VAL A 138 -57.28 -42.70 -13.64
CA VAL A 138 -56.46 -43.91 -13.49
C VAL A 138 -57.14 -45.06 -14.25
N PRO A 139 -56.50 -45.65 -15.27
CA PRO A 139 -57.10 -46.73 -16.05
C PRO A 139 -57.34 -47.98 -15.21
N ALA A 140 -58.34 -48.79 -15.57
CA ALA A 140 -58.55 -50.11 -15.00
C ALA A 140 -57.29 -50.99 -15.14
N LEU A 141 -56.94 -51.73 -14.08
CA LEU A 141 -55.77 -52.60 -14.03
C LEU A 141 -54.45 -51.92 -14.45
N GLY A 142 -54.29 -50.64 -14.12
CA GLY A 142 -53.13 -49.84 -14.53
C GLY A 142 -52.71 -48.82 -13.49
N SER A 143 -51.76 -47.97 -13.86
CA SER A 143 -51.23 -46.90 -13.02
C SER A 143 -50.95 -45.63 -13.83
N VAL A 144 -50.86 -44.51 -13.13
CA VAL A 144 -50.56 -43.20 -13.72
C VAL A 144 -49.72 -42.37 -12.74
N GLN A 145 -48.74 -41.64 -13.26
CA GLN A 145 -47.98 -40.68 -12.45
C GLN A 145 -48.72 -39.35 -12.40
N ALA A 146 -48.72 -38.71 -11.24
CA ALA A 146 -49.32 -37.40 -11.05
C ALA A 146 -48.54 -36.58 -10.03
N ASN A 147 -48.52 -35.26 -10.25
CA ASN A 147 -47.93 -34.32 -9.32
C ASN A 147 -48.87 -34.09 -8.13
N VAL A 148 -48.27 -33.98 -6.95
CA VAL A 148 -48.94 -33.64 -5.70
C VAL A 148 -48.20 -32.55 -4.96
N TYR A 149 -48.95 -31.84 -4.11
CA TYR A 149 -48.42 -30.84 -3.19
C TYR A 149 -48.96 -31.11 -1.77
N ALA A 150 -48.17 -30.78 -0.75
CA ALA A 150 -48.58 -30.92 0.65
C ALA A 150 -49.76 -29.98 0.98
N ASP A 151 -50.70 -30.42 1.81
CA ASP A 151 -51.83 -29.58 2.25
C ASP A 151 -51.40 -28.45 3.18
N GLU A 152 -50.33 -28.65 3.93
CA GLU A 152 -49.77 -27.69 4.88
C GLU A 152 -48.36 -27.28 4.48
N ASP A 153 -48.05 -26.00 4.71
CA ASP A 153 -46.71 -25.46 4.52
C ASP A 153 -45.78 -25.94 5.65
N GLY A 154 -44.55 -26.28 5.31
CA GLY A 154 -43.50 -26.56 6.29
C GLY A 154 -42.77 -27.88 6.08
N ALA A 155 -41.77 -28.09 6.93
CA ALA A 155 -40.86 -29.24 6.83
C ALA A 155 -41.57 -30.60 6.95
N ASN A 156 -42.78 -30.64 7.55
CA ASN A 156 -43.58 -31.85 7.70
C ASN A 156 -44.01 -32.45 6.35
N GLY A 157 -44.13 -31.63 5.30
CA GLY A 157 -44.40 -32.11 3.94
C GLY A 157 -43.20 -32.81 3.29
N ASN A 158 -41.99 -32.69 3.85
CA ASN A 158 -40.81 -33.36 3.34
C ASN A 158 -40.76 -34.81 3.82
N ILE A 159 -41.30 -35.72 3.03
CA ILE A 159 -41.34 -37.14 3.34
C ILE A 159 -40.47 -37.96 2.37
N GLY A 160 -40.04 -39.13 2.84
CA GLY A 160 -39.35 -40.11 2.00
C GLY A 160 -40.30 -40.90 1.10
N PRO A 161 -39.74 -41.82 0.30
CA PRO A 161 -40.51 -42.78 -0.49
C PRO A 161 -41.53 -43.51 0.39
N THR A 162 -42.77 -43.61 -0.09
CA THR A 162 -43.91 -44.13 0.66
C THR A 162 -44.66 -45.14 -0.20
N GLU A 163 -44.70 -46.41 0.24
CA GLU A 163 -45.28 -47.51 -0.54
C GLU A 163 -46.79 -47.39 -0.73
N ARG A 164 -47.50 -46.76 0.22
CA ARG A 164 -48.95 -46.65 0.18
C ARG A 164 -49.46 -45.34 0.74
N LEU A 165 -50.15 -44.58 -0.11
CA LEU A 165 -50.94 -43.41 0.24
C LEU A 165 -52.42 -43.74 0.04
N ASN A 166 -53.21 -43.62 1.10
CA ASN A 166 -54.65 -43.88 1.06
C ASN A 166 -55.39 -42.67 0.50
N ILE A 167 -56.57 -42.88 -0.07
CA ILE A 167 -57.42 -41.81 -0.62
C ILE A 167 -58.67 -41.70 0.24
N PRO A 168 -58.70 -40.87 1.30
CA PRO A 168 -59.81 -40.85 2.26
C PRO A 168 -61.18 -40.52 1.64
N GLY A 169 -61.19 -39.84 0.49
CA GLY A 169 -62.42 -39.50 -0.24
C GLY A 169 -63.09 -40.68 -0.95
N LEU A 170 -62.40 -41.82 -1.10
CA LEU A 170 -62.99 -43.04 -1.64
C LEU A 170 -63.55 -43.90 -0.49
N GLY A 171 -64.60 -44.68 -0.74
CA GLY A 171 -65.09 -45.65 0.26
C GLY A 171 -64.05 -46.73 0.56
N GLU A 172 -64.10 -47.33 1.76
CA GLU A 172 -63.09 -48.30 2.24
C GLU A 172 -62.81 -49.44 1.24
N SER A 173 -63.83 -49.94 0.55
CA SER A 173 -63.64 -51.00 -0.45
C SER A 173 -62.82 -50.52 -1.66
N ARG A 174 -63.01 -49.26 -2.08
CA ARG A 174 -62.28 -48.68 -3.22
C ARG A 174 -60.85 -48.31 -2.83
N GLN A 175 -60.58 -47.90 -1.59
CA GLN A 175 -59.22 -47.63 -1.10
C GLN A 175 -58.33 -48.88 -1.06
N ARG A 176 -58.92 -50.09 -0.99
CA ARG A 176 -58.17 -51.34 -1.15
C ARG A 176 -57.66 -51.54 -2.58
N GLU A 177 -58.40 -51.04 -3.56
CA GLU A 177 -58.16 -51.23 -5.00
C GLU A 177 -57.46 -50.05 -5.68
N VAL A 178 -57.63 -48.84 -5.15
CA VAL A 178 -57.05 -47.60 -5.69
C VAL A 178 -56.27 -46.88 -4.60
N TYR A 179 -54.96 -46.75 -4.80
CA TYR A 179 -54.03 -46.16 -3.83
C TYR A 179 -52.86 -45.47 -4.53
N GLY A 180 -52.23 -44.52 -3.85
CA GLY A 180 -50.99 -43.88 -4.31
C GLY A 180 -49.75 -44.57 -3.77
N SER A 181 -48.61 -44.33 -4.39
CA SER A 181 -47.26 -44.70 -3.92
C SER A 181 -46.27 -43.63 -4.39
N SER A 182 -45.19 -43.41 -3.64
CA SER A 182 -44.11 -42.49 -4.00
C SER A 182 -42.79 -43.23 -3.96
N ASP A 183 -42.06 -43.25 -5.07
CA ASP A 183 -40.72 -43.83 -5.15
C ASP A 183 -39.63 -42.78 -4.85
N ASP A 184 -39.94 -41.50 -5.08
CA ASP A 184 -39.07 -40.35 -4.85
C ASP A 184 -39.42 -39.62 -3.55
N TYR A 185 -38.52 -38.76 -3.09
CA TYR A 185 -38.73 -37.88 -1.95
C TYR A 185 -39.68 -36.73 -2.32
N MET A 186 -40.60 -36.42 -1.41
CA MET A 186 -41.35 -35.15 -1.45
C MET A 186 -40.46 -34.07 -0.84
N THR A 187 -40.21 -32.98 -1.58
CA THR A 187 -39.27 -31.93 -1.16
C THR A 187 -39.84 -30.54 -1.42
N GLY A 188 -39.27 -29.51 -0.81
CA GLY A 188 -39.72 -28.13 -0.97
C GLY A 188 -40.59 -27.60 0.17
N GLY A 189 -40.75 -28.37 1.26
CA GLY A 189 -41.46 -27.95 2.48
C GLY A 189 -40.84 -26.74 3.20
N LEU A 190 -39.60 -26.38 2.85
CA LEU A 190 -38.92 -25.18 3.31
C LEU A 190 -38.33 -24.47 2.09
N ARG A 191 -38.66 -23.19 1.92
CA ARG A 191 -38.06 -22.34 0.89
C ARG A 191 -37.03 -21.45 1.56
N THR A 192 -35.83 -21.39 0.99
CA THR A 192 -34.82 -20.41 1.42
C THR A 192 -35.10 -19.10 0.70
N ILE A 193 -35.38 -18.06 1.47
CA ILE A 193 -35.57 -16.69 1.00
C ILE A 193 -34.37 -15.84 1.42
N GLY A 194 -34.00 -14.89 0.57
CA GLY A 194 -32.96 -13.92 0.89
C GLY A 194 -33.56 -12.74 1.65
N ILE A 195 -32.92 -12.30 2.74
CA ILE A 195 -33.32 -11.08 3.45
C ILE A 195 -32.28 -10.01 3.17
N LEU A 196 -32.73 -8.89 2.62
CA LEU A 196 -31.88 -7.75 2.37
C LEU A 196 -31.42 -7.10 3.69
N SER A 197 -30.11 -7.11 3.95
CA SER A 197 -29.53 -6.40 5.10
C SER A 197 -28.91 -5.05 4.72
N GLU A 198 -28.62 -4.22 5.71
CA GLU A 198 -27.90 -2.96 5.48
C GLU A 198 -26.46 -3.21 5.02
N GLU A 199 -25.83 -4.29 5.48
CA GLU A 199 -24.50 -4.73 5.05
C GLU A 199 -24.47 -5.14 3.58
N ASP A 200 -25.54 -5.77 3.07
CA ASP A 200 -25.70 -6.10 1.65
C ASP A 200 -25.68 -4.83 0.80
N ILE A 201 -26.46 -3.82 1.19
CA ILE A 201 -26.50 -2.51 0.52
C ILE A 201 -25.13 -1.82 0.60
N ASN A 202 -24.45 -1.84 1.74
CA ASN A 202 -23.15 -1.20 1.91
C ASN A 202 -22.04 -1.88 1.08
N ARG A 203 -22.07 -3.21 0.97
CA ARG A 203 -21.15 -3.95 0.08
C ARG A 203 -21.43 -3.64 -1.39
N ALA A 204 -22.70 -3.62 -1.79
CA ALA A 204 -23.08 -3.23 -3.15
C ALA A 204 -22.56 -1.81 -3.48
N LYS A 205 -22.74 -0.84 -2.57
CA LYS A 205 -22.18 0.52 -2.74
C LYS A 205 -20.67 0.53 -2.90
N ALA A 206 -19.93 -0.24 -2.10
CA ALA A 206 -18.46 -0.29 -2.19
C ALA A 206 -18.01 -0.82 -3.57
N VAL A 207 -18.64 -1.88 -4.07
CA VAL A 207 -18.38 -2.43 -5.42
C VAL A 207 -18.70 -1.41 -6.51
N LEU A 208 -19.86 -0.74 -6.41
CA LEU A 208 -20.25 0.29 -7.36
C LEU A 208 -19.31 1.50 -7.33
N ARG A 209 -18.79 1.87 -6.15
CA ARG A 209 -17.87 3.01 -6.01
C ARG A 209 -16.55 2.77 -6.74
N GLU A 210 -15.98 1.58 -6.62
CA GLU A 210 -14.79 1.18 -7.38
C GLU A 210 -15.05 1.23 -8.89
N LYS A 211 -16.21 0.71 -9.32
CA LYS A 211 -16.61 0.71 -10.73
C LYS A 211 -16.85 2.12 -11.29
N ILE A 212 -17.45 3.03 -10.51
CA ILE A 212 -17.65 4.43 -10.91
C ILE A 212 -16.30 5.11 -11.17
N ILE A 213 -15.29 4.87 -10.33
CA ILE A 213 -13.97 5.47 -10.53
C ILE A 213 -13.38 5.00 -11.87
N GLU A 214 -13.47 3.71 -12.18
CA GLU A 214 -12.99 3.17 -13.46
C GLU A 214 -13.75 3.73 -14.67
N VAL A 215 -15.08 3.84 -14.58
CA VAL A 215 -15.88 4.49 -15.63
C VAL A 215 -15.52 5.98 -15.76
N GLY A 216 -15.27 6.65 -14.63
CA GLY A 216 -14.81 8.03 -14.54
C GLY A 216 -13.50 8.25 -15.27
N LYS A 217 -12.50 7.40 -15.01
CA LYS A 217 -11.22 7.40 -15.74
C LYS A 217 -11.44 7.33 -17.25
N GLY A 218 -12.33 6.44 -17.70
CA GLY A 218 -12.69 6.31 -19.12
C GLY A 218 -13.27 7.59 -19.74
N ARG A 219 -14.00 8.41 -18.98
CA ARG A 219 -14.55 9.70 -19.45
C ARG A 219 -13.51 10.81 -19.59
N PHE A 220 -12.35 10.65 -18.99
CA PHE A 220 -11.28 11.65 -19.04
C PHE A 220 -10.11 11.25 -19.95
N THR A 221 -10.28 10.22 -20.80
CA THR A 221 -9.24 9.72 -21.70
C THR A 221 -8.66 10.81 -22.60
N ASP A 222 -9.50 11.70 -23.13
CA ASP A 222 -9.08 12.83 -23.97
C ASP A 222 -8.18 13.86 -23.26
N LEU A 223 -8.15 13.85 -21.92
CA LEU A 223 -7.36 14.78 -21.10
C LEU A 223 -6.02 14.16 -20.64
N GLY A 224 -5.85 12.84 -20.80
CA GLY A 224 -4.80 12.07 -20.12
C GLY A 224 -3.51 11.82 -20.91
N ASP A 225 -3.46 12.10 -22.21
CA ASP A 225 -2.33 11.68 -23.06
C ASP A 225 -0.96 12.27 -22.66
N ASN A 226 -0.95 13.43 -21.99
CA ASN A 226 0.27 14.11 -21.52
C ASN A 226 0.29 14.40 -20.01
N TYR A 227 -0.70 13.90 -19.26
CA TYR A 227 -0.86 14.23 -17.84
C TYR A 227 -0.95 12.96 -17.00
N SER A 228 -0.29 12.98 -15.84
CA SER A 228 -0.60 12.06 -14.76
C SER A 228 -1.88 12.53 -14.07
N ALA A 229 -2.67 11.60 -13.55
CA ALA A 229 -3.96 11.92 -12.97
C ALA A 229 -4.24 11.17 -11.68
N VAL A 230 -4.88 11.86 -10.74
CA VAL A 230 -5.45 11.26 -9.53
C VAL A 230 -6.95 11.50 -9.54
N TYR A 231 -7.70 10.45 -9.18
CA TYR A 231 -9.16 10.46 -9.22
C TYR A 231 -9.75 10.25 -7.84
N SER A 232 -10.87 10.92 -7.56
CA SER A 232 -11.61 10.71 -6.32
C SER A 232 -13.10 10.96 -6.54
N VAL A 233 -13.92 10.38 -5.67
CA VAL A 233 -15.36 10.61 -5.60
C VAL A 233 -15.61 11.69 -4.55
N VAL A 234 -16.17 12.84 -4.96
CA VAL A 234 -16.36 14.01 -4.08
C VAL A 234 -17.78 14.14 -3.55
N SER A 235 -18.76 13.60 -4.29
CA SER A 235 -20.14 13.51 -3.86
C SER A 235 -20.75 12.22 -4.40
N GLU A 236 -21.59 11.56 -3.61
CA GLU A 236 -22.32 10.38 -4.04
C GLU A 236 -23.70 10.34 -3.41
N THR A 237 -24.66 9.84 -4.19
CA THR A 237 -26.01 9.51 -3.75
C THR A 237 -26.32 8.09 -4.20
N SER A 238 -26.93 7.33 -3.30
CA SER A 238 -27.25 5.92 -3.52
C SER A 238 -28.71 5.66 -3.23
N SER A 239 -29.35 4.83 -4.05
CA SER A 239 -30.70 4.32 -3.80
C SER A 239 -30.75 2.81 -4.04
N SER A 240 -31.56 2.12 -3.26
CA SER A 240 -31.95 0.74 -3.49
C SER A 240 -33.39 0.73 -4.01
N ASP A 241 -33.72 -0.21 -4.89
CA ASP A 241 -35.10 -0.47 -5.29
C ASP A 241 -35.91 -1.14 -4.16
N GLU A 242 -35.24 -1.86 -3.27
CA GLU A 242 -35.83 -2.61 -2.16
C GLU A 242 -35.40 -2.06 -0.79
N GLU A 243 -36.26 -2.23 0.23
CA GLU A 243 -36.02 -1.78 1.61
C GLU A 243 -35.31 -2.86 2.45
N VAL A 244 -34.53 -2.43 3.46
CA VAL A 244 -33.87 -3.37 4.39
C VAL A 244 -34.93 -4.18 5.14
N GLY A 245 -34.71 -5.50 5.23
CA GLY A 245 -35.63 -6.45 5.84
C GLY A 245 -36.67 -7.04 4.88
N THR A 246 -36.65 -6.65 3.60
CA THR A 246 -37.51 -7.26 2.59
C THR A 246 -36.97 -8.61 2.13
N GLU A 247 -37.91 -9.50 1.78
CA GLU A 247 -37.63 -10.83 1.26
C GLU A 247 -37.46 -10.76 -0.26
N VAL A 248 -36.23 -10.91 -0.74
CA VAL A 248 -35.90 -10.73 -2.15
C VAL A 248 -34.89 -11.77 -2.63
N SER A 249 -34.98 -12.17 -3.90
CA SER A 249 -33.96 -13.03 -4.54
C SER A 249 -32.79 -12.21 -5.09
N GLY A 250 -33.01 -10.92 -5.32
CA GLY A 250 -32.03 -9.93 -5.69
C GLY A 250 -32.60 -8.52 -5.57
N PHE A 251 -31.72 -7.54 -5.52
CA PHE A 251 -32.06 -6.12 -5.36
C PHE A 251 -31.10 -5.29 -6.23
N THR A 252 -31.57 -4.16 -6.73
CA THR A 252 -30.83 -3.25 -7.58
C THR A 252 -30.36 -2.04 -6.79
N VAL A 253 -29.04 -1.85 -6.73
CA VAL A 253 -28.46 -0.62 -6.16
C VAL A 253 -28.06 0.31 -7.29
N THR A 254 -28.53 1.54 -7.20
CA THR A 254 -28.12 2.63 -8.09
C THR A 254 -27.24 3.60 -7.32
N LEU A 255 -26.04 3.84 -7.84
CA LEU A 255 -25.08 4.80 -7.30
C LEU A 255 -24.87 5.90 -8.34
N SER A 256 -25.13 7.14 -7.95
CA SER A 256 -24.80 8.34 -8.73
C SER A 256 -23.74 9.12 -8.00
N ALA A 257 -22.60 9.35 -8.63
CA ALA A 257 -21.48 10.04 -7.98
C ALA A 257 -20.77 11.01 -8.92
N GLU A 258 -20.24 12.08 -8.34
CA GLU A 258 -19.36 13.02 -9.00
C GLU A 258 -17.91 12.58 -8.81
N VAL A 259 -17.27 12.23 -9.94
CA VAL A 259 -15.85 11.88 -9.99
C VAL A 259 -15.06 13.10 -10.42
N VAL A 260 -14.02 13.42 -9.66
CA VAL A 260 -13.06 14.47 -9.97
C VAL A 260 -11.75 13.83 -10.39
N GLY A 261 -11.21 14.28 -11.53
CA GLY A 261 -9.85 14.00 -11.98
C GLY A 261 -9.00 15.25 -11.85
N ILE A 262 -7.85 15.12 -11.17
CA ILE A 262 -6.81 16.16 -11.11
C ILE A 262 -5.67 15.72 -12.02
N PHE A 263 -5.45 16.47 -13.09
CA PHE A 263 -4.43 16.22 -14.11
C PHE A 263 -3.24 17.14 -13.91
N TYR A 264 -2.05 16.57 -13.85
CA TYR A 264 -0.81 17.28 -13.56
C TYR A 264 0.39 16.68 -14.31
N GLN A 265 1.44 17.46 -14.47
CA GLN A 265 2.69 16.99 -15.05
C GLN A 265 3.57 16.35 -13.97
N ALA A 266 3.88 15.07 -14.10
CA ALA A 266 4.67 14.34 -13.10
C ALA A 266 6.08 14.93 -12.90
N GLU A 267 6.68 15.46 -13.98
CA GLU A 267 7.99 16.11 -13.93
C GLU A 267 7.98 17.37 -13.05
N GLU A 268 6.92 18.18 -13.14
CA GLU A 268 6.78 19.39 -12.31
C GLU A 268 6.59 19.06 -10.84
N VAL A 269 5.79 18.03 -10.52
CA VAL A 269 5.62 17.56 -9.14
C VAL A 269 6.93 17.01 -8.58
N SER A 270 7.67 16.25 -9.39
CA SER A 270 8.98 15.71 -9.00
C SER A 270 9.99 16.82 -8.74
N ALA A 271 10.00 17.87 -9.57
CA ALA A 271 10.85 19.04 -9.36
C ALA A 271 10.49 19.82 -8.08
N LEU A 272 9.18 19.96 -7.79
CA LEU A 272 8.71 20.57 -6.54
C LEU A 272 9.06 19.73 -5.32
N ALA A 273 8.88 18.41 -5.37
CA ALA A 273 9.26 17.49 -4.31
C ALA A 273 10.77 17.54 -4.04
N GLY A 274 11.60 17.55 -5.08
CA GLY A 274 13.04 17.72 -4.97
C GLY A 274 13.43 19.07 -4.35
N LYS A 275 12.73 20.15 -4.70
CA LYS A 275 12.95 21.46 -4.07
C LYS A 275 12.56 21.45 -2.59
N GLU A 276 11.45 20.81 -2.24
CA GLU A 276 10.96 20.79 -0.86
C GLU A 276 11.83 19.94 0.06
N ILE A 277 12.29 18.78 -0.43
CA ILE A 277 13.23 17.94 0.33
C ILE A 277 14.58 18.66 0.51
N MET A 278 15.06 19.39 -0.51
CA MET A 278 16.29 20.19 -0.37
C MET A 278 16.16 21.34 0.62
N LYS A 279 14.96 21.89 0.89
CA LYS A 279 14.77 22.91 1.93
C LYS A 279 14.91 22.35 3.35
N GLN A 280 14.73 21.04 3.55
CA GLN A 280 15.00 20.41 4.84
C GLN A 280 16.49 20.36 5.18
N VAL A 281 17.37 20.58 4.20
CA VAL A 281 18.80 20.76 4.44
C VAL A 281 19.01 22.09 5.16
N VAL A 282 19.13 22.04 6.49
CA VAL A 282 19.26 23.22 7.36
C VAL A 282 20.63 23.89 7.22
N ASP A 283 21.68 23.14 6.82
CA ASP A 283 23.07 23.62 6.68
C ASP A 283 23.86 22.79 5.64
N ASP A 284 25.05 23.26 5.26
CA ASP A 284 26.01 22.60 4.34
C ASP A 284 26.58 21.27 4.89
N THR A 285 26.10 20.80 6.04
CA THR A 285 26.53 19.55 6.68
C THR A 285 25.93 18.30 6.07
N GLU A 286 24.80 18.41 5.37
CA GLU A 286 24.02 17.27 4.93
C GLU A 286 23.77 17.31 3.43
N ILE A 287 23.75 16.13 2.82
CA ILE A 287 23.22 15.92 1.48
C ILE A 287 22.05 14.96 1.57
N ILE A 288 20.98 15.28 0.86
CA ILE A 288 19.84 14.38 0.72
C ILE A 288 19.92 13.75 -0.66
N GLN A 289 20.00 12.44 -0.68
CA GLN A 289 19.78 11.65 -1.88
C GLN A 289 18.30 11.31 -1.96
N MET A 290 17.64 11.75 -3.04
CA MET A 290 16.24 11.36 -3.26
C MET A 290 16.13 9.84 -3.37
N GLY A 291 15.05 9.28 -2.81
CA GLY A 291 14.71 7.88 -3.04
C GLY A 291 14.65 7.60 -4.54
N SER A 292 14.95 6.37 -4.95
CA SER A 292 14.80 5.96 -6.36
C SER A 292 13.35 5.85 -6.81
N GLY A 293 12.38 6.05 -5.90
CA GLY A 293 10.95 6.03 -6.18
C GLY A 293 10.42 7.38 -6.63
N GLU A 294 9.41 7.34 -7.50
CA GLU A 294 8.61 8.51 -7.86
C GLU A 294 7.80 9.00 -6.65
N PRO A 295 7.48 10.31 -6.58
CA PRO A 295 6.63 10.84 -5.52
C PRO A 295 5.28 10.12 -5.47
N VAL A 296 4.83 9.77 -4.27
CA VAL A 296 3.49 9.22 -4.07
C VAL A 296 2.51 10.38 -3.99
N ILE A 297 1.59 10.44 -4.95
CA ILE A 297 0.65 11.55 -5.10
C ILE A 297 -0.75 11.05 -4.79
N THR A 298 -1.41 11.72 -3.86
CA THR A 298 -2.76 11.37 -3.40
C THR A 298 -3.70 12.57 -3.50
N PHE A 299 -5.00 12.27 -3.60
CA PHE A 299 -6.03 13.30 -3.62
C PHE A 299 -6.14 13.94 -2.23
N GLY A 300 -6.08 15.27 -2.17
CA GLY A 300 -6.33 16.03 -0.95
C GLY A 300 -7.80 16.42 -0.84
N SER A 301 -8.16 17.56 -1.41
CA SER A 301 -9.48 18.16 -1.34
C SER A 301 -9.90 18.74 -2.69
N TYR A 302 -11.21 18.98 -2.85
CA TYR A 302 -11.78 19.64 -4.02
C TYR A 302 -12.74 20.74 -3.60
N ASN A 303 -12.67 21.88 -4.28
CA ASN A 303 -13.57 23.01 -4.11
C ASN A 303 -14.31 23.27 -5.43
N SER A 304 -15.60 22.94 -5.44
CA SER A 304 -16.48 23.13 -6.59
C SER A 304 -16.68 24.58 -7.01
N ALA A 305 -16.60 25.54 -6.07
CA ALA A 305 -16.85 26.96 -6.37
C ALA A 305 -15.80 27.57 -7.30
N ASN A 306 -14.53 27.16 -7.13
CA ASN A 306 -13.39 27.72 -7.86
C ASN A 306 -12.77 26.68 -8.82
N SER A 307 -13.38 25.51 -8.98
CA SER A 307 -12.81 24.38 -9.74
C SER A 307 -11.35 24.09 -9.36
N SER A 308 -11.05 24.15 -8.07
CA SER A 308 -9.70 23.95 -7.54
C SER A 308 -9.61 22.70 -6.69
N ALA A 309 -8.45 22.08 -6.70
CA ALA A 309 -8.20 20.87 -5.94
C ALA A 309 -6.81 20.92 -5.31
N THR A 310 -6.59 20.06 -4.32
CA THR A 310 -5.30 19.89 -3.68
C THR A 310 -4.79 18.47 -3.85
N LEU A 311 -3.49 18.34 -4.05
CA LEU A 311 -2.76 17.09 -4.10
C LEU A 311 -1.88 17.01 -2.85
N SER A 312 -1.88 15.88 -2.16
CA SER A 312 -0.89 15.58 -1.13
C SER A 312 0.21 14.75 -1.74
N VAL A 313 1.44 15.28 -1.67
CA VAL A 313 2.63 14.68 -2.25
C VAL A 313 3.53 14.21 -1.13
N PHE A 314 3.86 12.93 -1.17
CA PHE A 314 4.81 12.29 -0.28
C PHE A 314 6.06 11.89 -1.06
N GLN A 315 7.22 12.29 -0.56
CA GLN A 315 8.51 11.89 -1.11
C GLN A 315 9.45 11.48 0.02
N ASP A 316 10.11 10.34 -0.17
CA ASP A 316 11.17 9.84 0.69
C ASP A 316 12.56 10.16 0.13
N GLY A 317 13.52 10.20 1.04
CA GLY A 317 14.93 10.41 0.74
C GLY A 317 15.82 9.88 1.86
N LEU A 318 17.12 9.90 1.59
CA LEU A 318 18.15 9.47 2.52
C LEU A 318 19.10 10.65 2.76
N ALA A 319 19.11 11.16 3.99
CA ALA A 319 20.08 12.16 4.41
C ALA A 319 21.40 11.48 4.83
N SER A 320 22.52 12.09 4.45
CA SER A 320 23.86 11.67 4.86
C SER A 320 24.78 12.88 5.01
N LEU A 321 25.93 12.69 5.65
CA LEU A 321 26.91 13.75 5.83
C LEU A 321 27.47 14.20 4.48
N ASN A 322 27.44 15.51 4.21
CA ASN A 322 28.05 16.12 3.04
C ASN A 322 29.60 15.97 3.09
N PRO A 323 30.23 15.26 2.14
CA PRO A 323 31.69 15.11 2.08
C PRO A 323 32.44 16.41 1.83
N GLU A 324 31.77 17.43 1.30
CA GLU A 324 32.33 18.75 1.00
C GLU A 324 32.00 19.79 2.07
N SER A 325 31.37 19.39 3.18
CA SER A 325 30.96 20.31 4.23
C SER A 325 32.15 21.07 4.83
N ARG A 326 31.96 22.38 5.03
CA ARG A 326 32.91 23.24 5.77
C ARG A 326 33.25 22.71 7.16
N GLN A 327 32.34 21.96 7.78
CA GLN A 327 32.52 21.41 9.12
C GLN A 327 33.55 20.28 9.17
N ILE A 328 33.78 19.58 8.05
CA ILE A 328 34.78 18.50 7.97
C ILE A 328 36.00 18.88 7.13
N GLU A 329 36.17 20.17 6.85
CA GLU A 329 37.37 20.67 6.18
C GLU A 329 38.63 20.37 7.00
N LYS A 330 39.73 20.11 6.30
CA LYS A 330 41.02 19.76 6.91
C LYS A 330 41.47 20.76 7.99
N MET A 331 41.18 22.05 7.78
CA MET A 331 41.53 23.12 8.69
C MET A 331 40.89 22.98 10.08
N MET A 332 39.71 22.37 10.15
CA MET A 332 39.00 22.13 11.42
C MET A 332 39.74 21.15 12.31
N PHE A 333 40.66 20.34 11.77
CA PHE A 333 41.37 19.31 12.53
C PHE A 333 42.79 19.71 12.92
N PHE A 334 43.33 20.81 12.40
CA PHE A 334 44.72 21.21 12.65
C PHE A 334 45.00 21.41 14.15
N GLY A 335 46.08 20.79 14.64
CA GLY A 335 46.49 20.88 16.03
C GLY A 335 45.60 20.15 17.04
N LYS A 336 44.44 19.62 16.62
CA LYS A 336 43.53 18.89 17.51
C LYS A 336 44.08 17.49 17.82
N SER A 337 43.81 17.04 19.05
CA SER A 337 44.08 15.68 19.50
C SER A 337 43.09 14.68 18.93
N ARG A 338 43.44 13.39 19.01
CA ARG A 338 42.55 12.29 18.58
C ARG A 338 41.17 12.37 19.23
N ASP A 339 41.11 12.66 20.52
CA ASP A 339 39.84 12.68 21.26
C ASP A 339 39.01 13.92 20.96
N GLU A 340 39.65 15.07 20.70
CA GLU A 340 38.95 16.29 20.26
C GLU A 340 38.36 16.11 18.87
N ILE A 341 39.12 15.56 17.92
CA ILE A 341 38.62 15.25 16.57
C ILE A 341 37.47 14.26 16.67
N ARG A 342 37.63 13.19 17.44
CA ARG A 342 36.58 12.19 17.62
C ARG A 342 35.30 12.80 18.18
N ARG A 343 35.41 13.57 19.26
CA ARG A 343 34.25 14.20 19.91
C ARG A 343 33.52 15.17 18.99
N TYR A 344 34.28 15.97 18.23
CA TYR A 344 33.72 16.92 17.29
C TYR A 344 33.03 16.21 16.12
N VAL A 345 33.68 15.25 15.48
CA VAL A 345 33.10 14.52 14.34
C VAL A 345 31.88 13.71 14.77
N LEU A 346 31.89 13.08 15.95
CA LEU A 346 30.71 12.38 16.49
C LEU A 346 29.58 13.33 16.97
N SER A 347 29.84 14.63 17.06
CA SER A 347 28.78 15.62 17.35
C SER A 347 28.08 16.13 16.09
N LEU A 348 28.58 15.77 14.90
CA LEU A 348 27.91 16.06 13.63
C LEU A 348 26.80 15.03 13.38
N ASP A 349 25.73 15.48 12.75
CA ASP A 349 24.63 14.61 12.35
C ASP A 349 25.07 13.63 11.25
N HIS A 350 24.37 12.49 11.16
CA HIS A 350 24.63 11.39 10.22
C HIS A 350 26.00 10.70 10.36
N VAL A 351 26.78 11.01 11.40
CA VAL A 351 28.05 10.32 11.68
C VAL A 351 27.85 9.10 12.58
N HIS A 352 28.23 7.94 12.07
CA HIS A 352 28.22 6.69 12.86
C HIS A 352 29.53 6.46 13.62
N SER A 353 30.66 6.67 12.95
CA SER A 353 31.97 6.44 13.55
C SER A 353 33.07 7.23 12.86
N VAL A 354 34.21 7.38 13.54
CA VAL A 354 35.40 8.04 12.99
C VAL A 354 36.67 7.26 13.35
N ASP A 355 37.43 6.90 12.33
CA ASP A 355 38.75 6.26 12.45
C ASP A 355 39.86 7.28 12.17
N ILE A 356 40.77 7.42 13.13
CA ILE A 356 41.82 8.46 13.08
C ILE A 356 43.18 7.75 13.13
N LYS A 357 43.90 7.80 12.02
CA LYS A 357 45.23 7.22 11.87
C LYS A 357 46.28 8.31 11.80
N PHE A 358 47.11 8.38 12.83
CA PHE A 358 48.27 9.25 12.86
C PHE A 358 49.53 8.46 12.54
N THR A 359 50.34 9.00 11.64
CA THR A 359 51.61 8.43 11.23
C THR A 359 52.71 9.47 11.38
N PRO A 360 53.78 9.17 12.13
CA PRO A 360 54.02 7.95 12.92
C PRO A 360 53.11 7.80 14.16
N ALA A 361 53.00 6.58 14.71
CA ALA A 361 52.02 6.22 15.74
C ALA A 361 52.15 6.98 17.09
N TRP A 362 53.30 7.60 17.37
CA TRP A 362 53.55 8.38 18.58
C TRP A 362 53.01 9.82 18.52
N MET A 363 52.46 10.24 17.38
CA MET A 363 51.84 11.56 17.22
C MET A 363 50.56 11.68 18.05
N GLN A 364 50.41 12.80 18.76
CA GLN A 364 49.24 13.08 19.61
C GLN A 364 48.22 14.03 18.95
N THR A 365 48.68 14.90 18.05
CA THR A 365 47.89 15.95 17.42
C THR A 365 48.07 15.99 15.91
N ALA A 366 47.04 16.45 15.19
CA ALA A 366 47.09 16.53 13.74
C ALA A 366 48.08 17.63 13.25
N PRO A 367 48.75 17.42 12.10
CA PRO A 367 49.58 18.43 11.45
C PRO A 367 48.80 19.70 11.09
N HIS A 368 49.49 20.84 11.04
CA HIS A 368 48.92 22.13 10.61
C HIS A 368 49.01 22.35 9.08
N VAL A 369 49.48 21.34 8.34
CA VAL A 369 49.70 21.42 6.89
C VAL A 369 48.61 20.61 6.19
N SER A 370 47.85 21.26 5.30
CA SER A 370 46.72 20.65 4.58
C SER A 370 47.09 19.37 3.84
N ASP A 371 48.26 19.32 3.19
CA ASP A 371 48.72 18.15 2.42
C ASP A 371 49.02 16.93 3.30
N HIS A 372 49.19 17.15 4.61
CA HIS A 372 49.44 16.10 5.58
C HIS A 372 48.17 15.60 6.27
N VAL A 373 47.00 16.18 5.97
CA VAL A 373 45.71 15.77 6.51
C VAL A 373 44.81 15.30 5.37
N SER A 374 44.34 14.07 5.46
CA SER A 374 43.36 13.49 4.54
C SER A 374 42.07 13.21 5.30
N VAL A 375 40.96 13.72 4.79
CA VAL A 375 39.61 13.45 5.30
C VAL A 375 38.91 12.62 4.24
N VAL A 376 38.35 11.48 4.63
CA VAL A 376 37.64 10.57 3.73
C VAL A 376 36.30 10.24 4.36
N VAL A 377 35.21 10.55 3.68
CA VAL A 377 33.86 10.15 4.07
C VAL A 377 33.51 8.84 3.37
N LYS A 378 33.03 7.87 4.13
CA LYS A 378 32.55 6.58 3.63
C LYS A 378 31.10 6.40 4.06
N ASN A 379 30.22 6.16 3.09
CA ASN A 379 28.84 5.79 3.40
C ASN A 379 28.80 4.31 3.79
N ILE A 380 28.17 4.04 4.92
CA ILE A 380 27.84 2.70 5.37
C ILE A 380 26.32 2.54 5.29
N ARG A 381 25.89 1.37 4.81
CA ARG A 381 24.48 0.99 4.79
C ARG A 381 23.98 0.63 6.18
#